data_AF-A0A5S3W7I5-F1
#
_entry.id   AF-A0A5S3W7I5-F1
#
_cell.length_a   1.000
_cell.length_b   1.000
_cell.length_c   1.000
_cell.angle_alpha   90.00
_cell.angle_beta   90.00
_cell.angle_gamma   90.00
#
_symmetry.space_group_name_H-M   'P 1'
#
loop_
_entity.id
_entity.type
_entity.pdbx_description
1 polymer ?
#
loop_
_entity_poly.entity_id
_entity_poly.type
_entity_poly.pdbx_seq_one_letter_code
_entity_poly.pdbx_strand_id
1 'polypeptide(L)'
;MKKLVIAIAIVAAGVGGISYANYVATQEVRTEVDKQLALVSDQTGATFKYAGLSASVISQSVEITNMEVIGPEGENVAHIQSIEVTGYETDKISPHTSFEVKSFQFDKDFVAKLPADTNEMLASASYDLSSSLDYDEQSGDSDVVLKLDAKDIVSFNMDVGLANSKVLMDASLAISKAQQEAGDTPLTYEQELQQQTLVMQAMSKLEPRNINLVLNNQGKLKELFVSELEKQGMTLEQMQMTLQQQLQQAPVTEEIAQSLTDFAKGLNSLSVSAKLPEGKTMMEVNQQIMMLAGQPEELVKFINLEVKGE
;
A
#
# COMPACT_ATOMS: atom_id res chain seq x y z
N MET A 1 -11.76 -14.45 9.68
CA MET A 1 -10.29 -14.34 9.55
C MET A 1 -9.75 -15.02 8.30
N LYS A 2 -9.95 -16.34 8.06
CA LYS A 2 -9.49 -16.99 6.80
C LYS A 2 -9.98 -16.32 5.50
N LYS A 3 -11.21 -15.79 5.48
CA LYS A 3 -11.80 -15.14 4.29
C LYS A 3 -11.21 -13.75 3.96
N LEU A 4 -10.66 -13.02 4.94
CA LEU A 4 -9.99 -11.73 4.74
C LEU A 4 -8.55 -11.88 4.22
N VAL A 5 -7.90 -13.00 4.55
CA VAL A 5 -6.55 -13.34 4.06
C VAL A 5 -6.53 -13.53 2.53
N ILE A 6 -7.66 -13.99 1.95
CA ILE A 6 -7.81 -14.21 0.51
C ILE A 6 -7.70 -12.89 -0.28
N ALA A 7 -8.26 -11.78 0.22
CA ALA A 7 -8.22 -10.48 -0.44
C ALA A 7 -6.81 -9.87 -0.49
N ILE A 8 -6.02 -10.08 0.57
CA ILE A 8 -4.63 -9.61 0.69
C ILE A 8 -3.68 -10.43 -0.19
N ALA A 9 -3.93 -11.73 -0.34
CA ALA A 9 -3.09 -12.61 -1.13
C ALA A 9 -3.12 -12.30 -2.65
N ILE A 10 -4.20 -11.69 -3.15
CA ILE A 10 -4.32 -11.30 -4.57
C ILE A 10 -3.35 -10.18 -4.94
N VAL A 11 -3.08 -9.26 -4.00
CA VAL A 11 -2.08 -8.18 -4.19
C VAL A 11 -0.66 -8.77 -4.24
N ALA A 12 -0.40 -9.87 -3.52
CA ALA A 12 0.89 -10.55 -3.52
C ALA A 12 1.15 -11.38 -4.78
N ALA A 13 0.11 -11.95 -5.42
CA ALA A 13 0.25 -12.74 -6.64
C ALA A 13 0.71 -11.93 -7.86
N GLY A 14 0.52 -10.60 -7.85
CA GLY A 14 0.97 -9.72 -8.93
C GLY A 14 2.49 -9.50 -8.98
N VAL A 15 3.25 -9.83 -7.92
CA VAL A 15 4.67 -9.45 -7.82
C VAL A 15 5.63 -10.59 -8.18
N GLY A 16 5.12 -11.72 -8.66
CA GLY A 16 5.90 -12.90 -9.00
C GLY A 16 6.57 -12.80 -10.38
N GLY A 17 7.79 -12.28 -10.43
CA GLY A 17 8.87 -12.97 -11.15
C GLY A 17 8.79 -13.09 -12.68
N ILE A 18 8.34 -12.09 -13.46
CA ILE A 18 8.18 -12.27 -14.92
C ILE A 18 9.26 -11.52 -15.72
N SER A 19 10.27 -12.26 -16.22
CA SER A 19 11.26 -11.77 -17.20
C SER A 19 10.83 -12.09 -18.64
N TYR A 20 10.96 -11.16 -19.60
CA TYR A 20 10.31 -11.26 -20.92
C TYR A 20 11.22 -11.33 -22.15
N ALA A 21 10.86 -12.21 -23.10
CA ALA A 21 11.10 -12.06 -24.54
C ALA A 21 10.07 -12.81 -25.44
N ASN A 22 9.22 -12.07 -26.18
CA ASN A 22 8.43 -12.39 -27.42
C ASN A 22 7.41 -13.57 -27.42
N TYR A 23 6.26 -13.47 -28.13
CA TYR A 23 5.07 -14.39 -28.29
C TYR A 23 5.06 -15.81 -27.67
N VAL A 24 6.17 -16.56 -27.69
CA VAL A 24 6.40 -17.76 -26.85
C VAL A 24 6.31 -17.42 -25.36
N ALA A 25 6.75 -16.21 -24.98
CA ALA A 25 6.64 -15.59 -23.67
C ALA A 25 5.21 -15.57 -23.14
N THR A 26 4.15 -15.36 -23.93
CA THR A 26 2.79 -15.33 -23.36
C THR A 26 2.40 -16.67 -22.72
N GLN A 27 2.95 -17.80 -23.20
CA GLN A 27 2.75 -19.12 -22.57
C GLN A 27 3.65 -19.33 -21.34
N GLU A 28 4.90 -18.89 -21.38
CA GLU A 28 5.81 -18.94 -20.22
C GLU A 28 5.30 -18.05 -19.08
N VAL A 29 4.80 -16.87 -19.43
CA VAL A 29 4.16 -15.90 -18.53
C VAL A 29 2.88 -16.47 -17.98
N ARG A 30 2.06 -17.10 -18.82
CA ARG A 30 0.87 -17.83 -18.36
C ARG A 30 1.25 -18.91 -17.35
N THR A 31 2.31 -19.67 -17.64
CA THR A 31 2.79 -20.74 -16.76
C THR A 31 3.26 -20.17 -15.42
N GLU A 32 4.00 -19.07 -15.41
CA GLU A 32 4.47 -18.43 -14.18
C GLU A 32 3.31 -17.79 -13.40
N VAL A 33 2.40 -17.07 -14.07
CA VAL A 33 1.18 -16.54 -13.44
C VAL A 33 0.34 -17.66 -12.83
N ASP A 34 0.10 -18.75 -13.57
CA ASP A 34 -0.65 -19.91 -13.09
C ASP A 34 0.06 -20.57 -11.90
N LYS A 35 1.40 -20.65 -11.91
CA LYS A 35 2.20 -21.16 -10.79
C LYS A 35 2.06 -20.28 -9.55
N GLN A 36 2.18 -18.96 -9.69
CA GLN A 36 2.03 -18.01 -8.57
C GLN A 36 0.61 -18.04 -8.00
N LEU A 37 -0.41 -18.08 -8.87
CA LEU A 37 -1.80 -18.27 -8.44
C LEU A 37 -2.02 -19.62 -7.75
N ALA A 38 -1.38 -20.70 -8.22
CA ALA A 38 -1.44 -22.01 -7.59
C ALA A 38 -0.82 -22.01 -6.18
N LEU A 39 0.32 -21.34 -5.98
CA LEU A 39 0.93 -21.18 -4.65
C LEU A 39 -0.02 -20.46 -3.69
N VAL A 40 -0.70 -19.42 -4.16
CA VAL A 40 -1.72 -18.72 -3.36
C VAL A 40 -2.95 -19.61 -3.12
N SER A 41 -3.36 -20.39 -4.13
CA SER A 41 -4.44 -21.38 -4.00
C SER A 41 -4.12 -22.43 -2.94
N ASP A 42 -2.90 -22.95 -2.88
CA ASP A 42 -2.48 -23.95 -1.90
C ASP A 42 -2.51 -23.39 -0.46
N GLN A 43 -2.14 -22.12 -0.30
CA GLN A 43 -2.15 -21.46 1.01
C GLN A 43 -3.56 -21.07 1.48
N THR A 44 -4.43 -20.67 0.56
CA THR A 44 -5.72 -20.06 0.90
C THR A 44 -6.93 -20.99 0.68
N GLY A 45 -6.78 -22.02 -0.15
CA GLY A 45 -7.87 -22.83 -0.68
C GLY A 45 -8.72 -22.11 -1.74
N ALA A 46 -8.38 -20.88 -2.13
CA ALA A 46 -9.11 -20.14 -3.15
C ALA A 46 -8.71 -20.62 -4.56
N THR A 47 -9.63 -20.50 -5.52
CA THR A 47 -9.35 -20.72 -6.94
C THR A 47 -9.42 -19.40 -7.68
N PHE A 48 -8.45 -19.15 -8.55
CA PHE A 48 -8.38 -17.93 -9.37
C PHE A 48 -8.67 -18.28 -10.83
N LYS A 49 -9.56 -17.53 -11.46
CA LYS A 49 -9.82 -17.62 -12.90
C LYS A 49 -9.61 -16.25 -13.51
N TYR A 50 -9.14 -16.18 -14.76
CA TYR A 50 -8.99 -14.92 -15.47
C TYR A 50 -9.33 -15.11 -16.96
N ALA A 51 -9.92 -14.09 -17.57
CA ALA A 51 -10.36 -14.17 -18.98
C ALA A 51 -9.23 -13.90 -19.97
N GLY A 52 -8.28 -13.03 -19.59
CA GLY A 52 -7.21 -12.58 -20.48
C GLY A 52 -5.89 -12.39 -19.75
N LEU A 53 -4.81 -12.62 -20.48
CA LEU A 53 -3.45 -12.35 -20.06
C LEU A 53 -2.74 -11.73 -21.26
N SER A 54 -2.21 -10.53 -21.07
CA SER A 54 -1.46 -9.80 -22.09
C SER A 54 -0.07 -9.48 -21.56
N ALA A 55 0.88 -9.34 -22.49
CA ALA A 55 2.25 -8.97 -22.18
C ALA A 55 2.79 -8.05 -23.25
N SER A 56 3.51 -7.02 -22.84
CA SER A 56 4.09 -6.02 -23.72
C SER A 56 5.59 -5.93 -23.48
N VAL A 57 6.37 -6.18 -24.54
CA VAL A 57 7.83 -6.03 -24.50
C VAL A 57 8.24 -4.56 -24.47
N ILE A 58 7.44 -3.67 -25.08
CA ILE A 58 7.75 -2.24 -25.20
C ILE A 58 7.62 -1.55 -23.84
N SER A 59 6.52 -1.81 -23.13
CA SER A 59 6.29 -1.29 -21.78
C SER A 59 6.86 -2.18 -20.69
N GLN A 60 7.42 -3.35 -21.03
CA GLN A 60 7.82 -4.37 -20.05
C GLN A 60 6.69 -4.65 -19.04
N SER A 61 5.45 -4.82 -19.54
CA SER A 61 4.28 -4.96 -18.68
C SER A 61 3.51 -6.27 -18.92
N VAL A 62 2.82 -6.69 -17.87
CA VAL A 62 1.97 -7.87 -17.80
C VAL A 62 0.62 -7.43 -17.31
N GLU A 63 -0.45 -7.82 -18.00
CA GLU A 63 -1.81 -7.50 -17.57
C GLU A 63 -2.65 -8.77 -17.51
N ILE A 64 -3.26 -9.02 -16.35
CA ILE A 64 -4.33 -10.00 -16.17
C ILE A 64 -5.65 -9.25 -16.21
N THR A 65 -6.60 -9.71 -17.04
CA THR A 65 -7.92 -9.07 -17.18
C THR A 65 -9.06 -9.99 -16.76
N ASN A 66 -10.06 -9.41 -16.11
CA ASN A 66 -11.27 -10.06 -15.60
C ASN A 66 -10.93 -11.27 -14.73
N MET A 67 -10.24 -11.03 -13.62
CA MET A 67 -9.96 -12.06 -12.63
C MET A 67 -11.19 -12.27 -11.73
N GLU A 68 -11.55 -13.52 -11.52
CA GLU A 68 -12.54 -14.00 -10.56
C GLU A 68 -11.84 -14.78 -9.45
N VAL A 69 -12.22 -14.48 -8.22
CA VAL A 69 -11.71 -15.15 -7.02
C VAL A 69 -12.82 -16.00 -6.46
N ILE A 70 -12.60 -17.30 -6.41
CA ILE A 70 -13.55 -18.29 -5.92
C ILE A 70 -13.02 -18.81 -4.59
N GLY A 71 -13.84 -18.74 -3.54
CA GLY A 71 -13.50 -19.23 -2.22
C GLY A 71 -13.36 -20.75 -2.15
N PRO A 72 -12.83 -21.28 -1.05
CA PRO A 72 -12.65 -22.72 -0.85
C PRO A 72 -13.96 -23.50 -0.82
N GLU A 73 -15.09 -22.84 -0.56
CA GLU A 73 -16.42 -23.46 -0.56
C GLU A 73 -17.11 -23.33 -1.93
N GLY A 74 -16.40 -22.81 -2.94
CA GLY A 74 -16.89 -22.63 -4.30
C GLY A 74 -17.71 -21.35 -4.52
N GLU A 75 -17.78 -20.45 -3.54
CA GLU A 75 -18.48 -19.17 -3.67
C GLU A 75 -17.63 -18.14 -4.41
N ASN A 76 -18.26 -17.27 -5.22
CA ASN A 76 -17.56 -16.10 -5.74
C ASN A 76 -17.28 -15.14 -4.58
N VAL A 77 -16.02 -14.72 -4.45
CA VAL A 77 -15.55 -13.85 -3.37
C VAL A 77 -15.32 -12.44 -3.91
N ALA A 78 -14.66 -12.32 -5.06
CA ALA A 78 -14.31 -11.03 -5.63
C ALA A 78 -14.14 -11.09 -7.14
N HIS A 79 -14.25 -9.93 -7.77
CA HIS A 79 -13.97 -9.68 -9.16
C HIS A 79 -12.95 -8.54 -9.28
N ILE A 80 -12.06 -8.65 -10.28
CA ILE A 80 -11.04 -7.64 -10.57
C ILE A 80 -10.99 -7.44 -12.07
N GLN A 81 -11.16 -6.20 -12.50
CA GLN A 81 -11.17 -5.89 -13.93
C GLN A 81 -9.79 -6.05 -14.55
N SER A 82 -8.76 -5.48 -13.93
CA SER A 82 -7.39 -5.73 -14.35
C SER A 82 -6.37 -5.63 -13.22
N ILE A 83 -5.29 -6.37 -13.40
CA ILE A 83 -4.06 -6.30 -12.60
C ILE A 83 -2.93 -6.12 -13.59
N GLU A 84 -2.19 -5.02 -13.49
CA GLU A 84 -1.04 -4.71 -14.35
C GLU A 84 0.23 -4.54 -13.53
N VAL A 85 1.33 -5.10 -14.03
CA VAL A 85 2.68 -4.92 -13.47
C VAL A 85 3.55 -4.41 -14.61
N THR A 86 4.26 -3.31 -14.39
CA THR A 86 5.12 -2.67 -15.40
C THR A 86 6.54 -2.55 -14.88
N GLY A 87 7.52 -2.78 -15.75
CA GLY A 87 8.94 -2.54 -15.46
C GLY A 87 9.53 -3.49 -14.42
N TYR A 88 8.89 -4.63 -14.15
CA TYR A 88 9.45 -5.63 -13.25
C TYR A 88 10.54 -6.45 -13.97
N GLU A 89 11.71 -6.60 -13.35
CA GLU A 89 12.82 -7.42 -13.85
C GLU A 89 13.33 -8.34 -12.73
N THR A 90 13.68 -9.59 -13.05
CA THR A 90 14.03 -10.62 -12.05
C THR A 90 15.49 -10.56 -11.61
N ASP A 91 16.38 -10.04 -12.45
CA ASP A 91 17.82 -10.11 -12.29
C ASP A 91 18.45 -8.78 -11.83
N LYS A 92 17.73 -7.66 -11.96
CA LYS A 92 18.14 -6.32 -11.53
C LYS A 92 16.95 -5.49 -11.01
N ILE A 93 17.27 -4.36 -10.40
CA ILE A 93 16.29 -3.35 -9.99
C ILE A 93 16.06 -2.40 -11.16
N SER A 94 14.81 -2.29 -11.59
CA SER A 94 14.44 -1.42 -12.70
C SER A 94 14.39 0.05 -12.27
N PRO A 95 14.66 0.99 -13.20
CA PRO A 95 14.51 2.42 -12.92
C PRO A 95 13.08 2.82 -12.56
N HIS A 96 12.10 2.08 -13.09
CA HIS A 96 10.69 2.27 -12.78
C HIS A 96 10.02 0.90 -12.65
N THR A 97 9.22 0.73 -11.61
CA THR A 97 8.32 -0.42 -11.45
C THR A 97 6.98 0.07 -10.96
N SER A 98 5.89 -0.41 -11.56
CA SER A 98 4.54 -0.09 -11.10
C SER A 98 3.65 -1.33 -11.02
N PHE A 99 2.67 -1.23 -10.14
CA PHE A 99 1.63 -2.23 -9.91
C PHE A 99 0.28 -1.51 -9.85
N GLU A 100 -0.65 -1.90 -10.71
CA GLU A 100 -2.00 -1.36 -10.76
C GLU A 100 -3.04 -2.46 -10.61
N VAL A 101 -4.05 -2.22 -9.78
CA VAL A 101 -5.29 -3.01 -9.72
C VAL A 101 -6.43 -2.07 -10.03
N LYS A 102 -7.26 -2.43 -11.00
CA LYS A 102 -8.44 -1.65 -11.39
C LYS A 102 -9.71 -2.40 -11.07
N SER A 103 -10.66 -1.67 -10.50
CA SER A 103 -12.00 -2.12 -10.20
C SER A 103 -12.05 -3.44 -9.39
N PHE A 104 -11.24 -3.57 -8.34
CA PHE A 104 -11.39 -4.65 -7.38
C PHE A 104 -12.72 -4.48 -6.63
N GLN A 105 -13.55 -5.53 -6.58
CA GLN A 105 -14.82 -5.49 -5.85
C GLN A 105 -15.15 -6.86 -5.27
N PHE A 106 -15.67 -6.89 -4.05
CA PHE A 106 -16.22 -8.12 -3.47
C PHE A 106 -17.56 -8.49 -4.14
N ASP A 107 -17.80 -9.78 -4.29
CA ASP A 107 -19.09 -10.27 -4.76
C ASP A 107 -20.20 -9.93 -3.76
N LYS A 108 -21.39 -9.55 -4.25
CA LYS A 108 -22.52 -9.15 -3.40
C LYS A 108 -22.97 -10.26 -2.46
N ASP A 109 -22.97 -11.51 -2.92
CA ASP A 109 -23.37 -12.66 -2.10
C ASP A 109 -22.32 -12.96 -1.03
N PHE A 110 -21.06 -12.61 -1.29
CA PHE A 110 -19.99 -12.67 -0.29
C PHE A 110 -20.16 -11.56 0.75
N VAL A 111 -20.40 -10.32 0.32
CA VAL A 111 -20.65 -9.18 1.23
C VAL A 111 -21.82 -9.47 2.18
N ALA A 112 -22.90 -10.06 1.68
CA ALA A 112 -24.06 -10.43 2.51
C ALA A 112 -23.77 -11.48 3.60
N LYS A 113 -22.65 -12.20 3.51
CA LYS A 113 -22.20 -13.19 4.50
C LYS A 113 -21.12 -12.65 5.44
N LEU A 114 -20.70 -11.40 5.26
CA LEU A 114 -19.72 -10.79 6.14
C LEU A 114 -20.31 -10.58 7.55
N PRO A 115 -19.45 -10.53 8.59
CA PRO A 115 -19.88 -10.22 9.94
C PRO A 115 -20.73 -8.95 10.01
N ALA A 116 -21.74 -8.92 10.87
CA ALA A 116 -22.70 -7.82 10.96
C ALA A 116 -22.07 -6.47 11.37
N ASP A 117 -20.87 -6.48 11.95
CA ASP A 117 -20.06 -5.30 12.28
C ASP A 117 -19.28 -4.75 11.08
N THR A 118 -19.23 -5.47 9.96
CA THR A 118 -18.56 -5.03 8.73
C THR A 118 -19.19 -3.75 8.20
N ASN A 119 -18.37 -2.80 7.75
CA ASN A 119 -18.87 -1.61 7.07
C ASN A 119 -19.30 -1.97 5.63
N GLU A 120 -20.62 -2.08 5.39
CA GLU A 120 -21.17 -2.46 4.08
C GLU A 120 -20.78 -1.49 2.96
N MET A 121 -20.60 -0.19 3.27
CA MET A 121 -20.20 0.82 2.30
C MET A 121 -18.81 0.52 1.74
N LEU A 122 -17.85 0.22 2.61
CA LEU A 122 -16.51 -0.21 2.20
C LEU A 122 -16.55 -1.61 1.57
N ALA A 123 -17.28 -2.56 2.15
CA ALA A 123 -17.32 -3.92 1.61
C ALA A 123 -17.91 -3.99 0.19
N SER A 124 -18.83 -3.09 -0.16
CA SER A 124 -19.46 -3.04 -1.47
C SER A 124 -18.74 -2.11 -2.46
N ALA A 125 -17.73 -1.37 -2.02
CA ALA A 125 -17.01 -0.41 -2.85
C ALA A 125 -16.19 -1.10 -3.95
N SER A 126 -15.95 -0.35 -5.02
CA SER A 126 -14.95 -0.71 -6.02
C SER A 126 -13.65 0.01 -5.70
N TYR A 127 -12.53 -0.68 -5.81
CA TYR A 127 -11.23 -0.20 -5.41
C TYR A 127 -10.27 -0.16 -6.60
N ASP A 128 -9.62 0.98 -6.79
CA ASP A 128 -8.42 1.08 -7.59
C ASP A 128 -7.21 1.22 -6.67
N LEU A 129 -6.15 0.46 -6.96
CA LEU A 129 -4.87 0.53 -6.26
C LEU A 129 -3.79 0.80 -7.31
N SER A 130 -2.91 1.75 -7.04
CA SER A 130 -1.69 1.93 -7.82
C SER A 130 -0.52 2.10 -6.88
N SER A 131 0.58 1.43 -7.17
CA SER A 131 1.85 1.57 -6.48
C SER A 131 2.94 1.75 -7.52
N SER A 132 3.89 2.65 -7.29
CA SER A 132 5.08 2.78 -8.13
C SER A 132 6.33 3.01 -7.31
N LEU A 133 7.45 2.57 -7.85
CA LEU A 133 8.80 2.80 -7.38
C LEU A 133 9.60 3.36 -8.55
N ASP A 134 10.11 4.57 -8.38
CA ASP A 134 11.16 5.14 -9.21
C ASP A 134 12.49 4.99 -8.46
N TYR A 135 13.52 4.44 -9.11
CA TYR A 135 14.84 4.24 -8.54
C TYR A 135 15.93 4.79 -9.45
N ASP A 136 16.77 5.68 -8.91
CA ASP A 136 17.94 6.21 -9.59
C ASP A 136 19.19 5.47 -9.08
N GLU A 137 19.79 4.63 -9.94
CA GLU A 137 20.98 3.86 -9.58
C GLU A 137 22.22 4.74 -9.34
N GLN A 138 22.30 5.93 -9.95
CA GLN A 138 23.45 6.83 -9.84
C GLN A 138 23.45 7.58 -8.51
N SER A 139 22.31 8.15 -8.12
CA SER A 139 22.19 8.82 -6.81
C SER A 139 21.91 7.84 -5.67
N GLY A 140 21.32 6.68 -5.98
CA GLY A 140 20.78 5.76 -4.98
C GLY A 140 19.49 6.29 -4.34
N ASP A 141 18.80 7.23 -4.99
CA ASP A 141 17.52 7.75 -4.53
C ASP A 141 16.38 6.84 -5.00
N SER A 142 15.30 6.83 -4.23
CA SER A 142 14.05 6.23 -4.67
C SER A 142 12.85 7.06 -4.27
N ASP A 143 11.81 7.03 -5.08
CA ASP A 143 10.51 7.64 -4.81
C ASP A 143 9.42 6.56 -4.90
N VAL A 144 8.63 6.44 -3.84
CA VAL A 144 7.56 5.45 -3.73
C VAL A 144 6.23 6.17 -3.68
N VAL A 145 5.34 5.84 -4.60
CA VAL A 145 3.98 6.39 -4.65
C VAL A 145 2.97 5.27 -4.46
N LEU A 146 2.00 5.47 -3.58
CA LEU A 146 0.88 4.57 -3.34
C LEU A 146 -0.42 5.38 -3.45
N LYS A 147 -1.38 4.90 -4.23
CA LYS A 147 -2.73 5.47 -4.30
C LYS A 147 -3.75 4.36 -4.16
N LEU A 148 -4.70 4.55 -3.26
CA LEU A 148 -5.85 3.70 -3.04
C LEU A 148 -7.10 4.55 -3.21
N ASP A 149 -8.00 4.16 -4.09
CA ASP A 149 -9.25 4.85 -4.35
C ASP A 149 -10.42 3.89 -4.14
N ALA A 150 -11.14 4.09 -3.03
CA ALA A 150 -12.44 3.47 -2.81
C ALA A 150 -13.48 4.37 -3.50
N LYS A 151 -13.92 3.96 -4.70
CA LYS A 151 -14.75 4.77 -5.60
C LYS A 151 -15.96 5.35 -4.89
N ASP A 152 -16.20 6.64 -5.14
CA ASP A 152 -17.28 7.46 -4.57
C ASP A 152 -17.23 7.65 -3.04
N ILE A 153 -16.23 7.11 -2.35
CA ILE A 153 -16.10 7.19 -0.89
C ILE A 153 -14.88 8.02 -0.51
N VAL A 154 -13.69 7.51 -0.78
CA VAL A 154 -12.43 8.10 -0.29
C VAL A 154 -11.25 7.67 -1.12
N SER A 155 -10.31 8.59 -1.33
CA SER A 155 -9.00 8.27 -1.89
C SER A 155 -7.91 8.56 -0.87
N PHE A 156 -6.92 7.67 -0.79
CA PHE A 156 -5.71 7.83 -0.01
C PHE A 156 -4.51 7.81 -0.94
N ASN A 157 -3.65 8.81 -0.85
CA ASN A 157 -2.38 8.89 -1.58
C ASN A 157 -1.23 9.04 -0.59
N MET A 158 -0.15 8.31 -0.84
CA MET A 158 1.10 8.41 -0.13
C MET A 158 2.23 8.56 -1.13
N ASP A 159 3.16 9.47 -0.85
CA ASP A 159 4.39 9.67 -1.58
C ASP A 159 5.53 9.71 -0.56
N VAL A 160 6.57 8.93 -0.79
CA VAL A 160 7.75 8.84 0.07
C VAL A 160 9.01 8.87 -0.78
N GLY A 161 9.78 9.94 -0.62
CA GLY A 161 11.13 10.04 -1.15
C GLY A 161 12.16 9.55 -0.15
N LEU A 162 13.05 8.67 -0.61
CA LEU A 162 14.19 8.13 0.14
C LEU A 162 15.49 8.43 -0.63
N ALA A 163 16.57 8.63 0.11
CA ALA A 163 17.94 8.64 -0.37
C ALA A 163 18.70 7.45 0.22
N ASN A 164 19.83 7.12 -0.40
CA ASN A 164 20.69 6.01 0.00
C ASN A 164 19.94 4.66 0.04
N SER A 165 18.98 4.46 -0.88
CA SER A 165 18.15 3.28 -0.97
C SER A 165 18.83 2.09 -1.63
N LYS A 166 20.00 2.29 -2.26
CA LYS A 166 20.75 1.21 -2.95
C LYS A 166 20.92 -0.05 -2.10
N VAL A 167 21.27 0.09 -0.81
CA VAL A 167 21.44 -1.08 0.07
C VAL A 167 20.13 -1.85 0.28
N LEU A 168 18.99 -1.14 0.35
CA LEU A 168 17.66 -1.76 0.43
C LEU A 168 17.29 -2.43 -0.89
N MET A 169 17.56 -1.78 -2.02
CA MET A 169 17.28 -2.31 -3.35
C MET A 169 18.11 -3.57 -3.63
N ASP A 170 19.41 -3.55 -3.32
CA ASP A 170 20.29 -4.71 -3.44
C ASP A 170 19.84 -5.87 -2.52
N ALA A 171 19.38 -5.56 -1.30
CA ALA A 171 18.83 -6.56 -0.37
C ALA A 171 17.52 -7.16 -0.88
N SER A 172 16.62 -6.34 -1.43
CA SER A 172 15.36 -6.80 -2.05
C SER A 172 15.64 -7.75 -3.21
N LEU A 173 16.59 -7.41 -4.09
CA LEU A 173 17.00 -8.27 -5.20
C LEU A 173 17.58 -9.60 -4.71
N ALA A 174 18.44 -9.57 -3.69
CA ALA A 174 19.03 -10.78 -3.11
C ALA A 174 17.96 -11.71 -2.50
N ILE A 175 16.97 -11.14 -1.80
CA ILE A 175 15.84 -11.89 -1.23
C ILE A 175 15.00 -12.50 -2.35
N SER A 176 14.68 -11.73 -3.40
CA SER A 176 13.92 -12.22 -4.54
C SER A 176 14.61 -13.39 -5.24
N LYS A 177 15.93 -13.30 -5.48
CA LYS A 177 16.73 -14.39 -6.06
C LYS A 177 16.73 -15.64 -5.17
N ALA A 178 16.92 -15.47 -3.87
CA ALA A 178 16.89 -16.61 -2.93
C ALA A 178 15.52 -17.30 -2.89
N GLN A 179 14.43 -16.54 -2.99
CA GLN A 179 13.07 -17.10 -3.07
C GLN A 179 12.82 -17.83 -4.40
N GLN A 180 13.30 -17.27 -5.51
CA GLN A 180 13.21 -17.94 -6.81
C GLN A 180 13.99 -19.27 -6.83
N GLU A 181 15.19 -19.30 -6.24
CA GLU A 181 16.01 -20.51 -6.13
C GLU A 181 15.40 -21.57 -5.20
N ALA A 182 14.72 -21.15 -4.12
CA ALA A 182 14.03 -22.05 -3.21
C ALA A 182 12.80 -22.73 -3.84
N GLY A 183 12.19 -22.09 -4.86
CA GLY A 183 11.02 -22.60 -5.57
C GLY A 183 9.84 -22.83 -4.61
N ASP A 184 9.29 -24.05 -4.63
CA ASP A 184 8.15 -24.43 -3.77
C ASP A 184 8.60 -24.83 -2.34
N THR A 185 9.90 -24.74 -2.04
CA THR A 185 10.42 -25.10 -0.72
C THR A 185 10.30 -23.91 0.22
N PRO A 186 9.57 -24.01 1.34
CA PRO A 186 9.55 -22.96 2.35
C PRO A 186 10.97 -22.65 2.83
N LEU A 187 11.28 -21.37 3.00
CA LEU A 187 12.54 -20.95 3.59
C LEU A 187 12.66 -21.53 5.00
N THR A 188 13.88 -21.90 5.37
CA THR A 188 14.17 -22.28 6.76
C THR A 188 14.08 -21.05 7.66
N TYR A 189 13.76 -21.26 8.94
CA TYR A 189 13.72 -20.17 9.93
C TYR A 189 15.04 -19.37 9.99
N GLU A 190 16.19 -20.04 9.81
CA GLU A 190 17.49 -19.38 9.77
C GLU A 190 17.62 -18.45 8.55
N GLN A 191 17.13 -18.88 7.38
CA GLN A 191 17.10 -18.04 6.17
C GLN A 191 16.14 -16.86 6.34
N GLU A 192 14.95 -17.06 6.90
CA GLU A 192 14.00 -15.97 7.20
C GLU A 192 14.62 -14.92 8.13
N LEU A 193 15.31 -15.36 9.18
CA LEU A 193 15.98 -14.46 10.13
C LEU A 193 17.13 -13.68 9.46
N GLN A 194 17.89 -14.32 8.57
CA GLN A 194 18.93 -13.65 7.80
C GLN A 194 18.32 -12.59 6.87
N GLN A 195 17.24 -12.90 6.17
CA GLN A 195 16.53 -11.93 5.31
C GLN A 195 16.00 -10.75 6.13
N GLN A 196 15.38 -11.00 7.28
CA GLN A 196 14.91 -9.94 8.17
C GLN A 196 16.06 -9.05 8.65
N THR A 197 17.21 -9.65 9.00
CA THR A 197 18.41 -8.91 9.42
C THR A 197 18.94 -8.02 8.30
N LEU A 198 19.01 -8.53 7.07
CA LEU A 198 19.43 -7.76 5.89
C LEU A 198 18.54 -6.54 5.66
N VAL A 199 17.21 -6.75 5.69
CA VAL A 199 16.24 -5.66 5.53
C VAL A 199 16.40 -4.63 6.66
N MET A 200 16.50 -5.06 7.92
CA MET A 200 16.68 -4.13 9.04
C MET A 200 17.97 -3.30 8.91
N GLN A 201 19.07 -3.93 8.50
CA GLN A 201 20.34 -3.22 8.28
C GLN A 201 20.22 -2.21 7.15
N ALA A 202 19.55 -2.57 6.05
CA ALA A 202 19.30 -1.66 4.94
C ALA A 202 18.41 -0.47 5.38
N MET A 203 17.31 -0.75 6.07
CA MET A 203 16.38 0.27 6.59
C MET A 203 17.06 1.27 7.52
N SER A 204 18.04 0.84 8.33
CA SER A 204 18.76 1.75 9.23
C SER A 204 19.68 2.74 8.52
N LYS A 205 20.03 2.49 7.26
CA LYS A 205 20.87 3.37 6.43
C LYS A 205 20.07 4.31 5.53
N LEU A 206 18.76 4.09 5.40
CA LEU A 206 17.90 4.94 4.59
C LEU A 206 17.85 6.34 5.16
N GLU A 207 17.92 7.30 4.27
CA GLU A 207 17.76 8.72 4.57
C GLU A 207 16.42 9.17 4.00
N PRO A 208 15.42 9.47 4.83
CA PRO A 208 14.15 9.93 4.30
C PRO A 208 14.29 11.37 3.80
N ARG A 209 13.75 11.66 2.62
CA ARG A 209 13.75 13.00 2.02
C ARG A 209 12.42 13.69 2.22
N ASN A 210 11.33 13.00 1.92
CA ASN A 210 9.99 13.55 2.03
C ASN A 210 8.97 12.46 2.35
N ILE A 211 7.87 12.87 2.96
CA ILE A 211 6.68 12.06 3.16
C ILE A 211 5.50 12.97 2.88
N ASN A 212 4.58 12.55 2.03
CA ASN A 212 3.32 13.23 1.78
C ASN A 212 2.18 12.22 1.84
N LEU A 213 1.15 12.54 2.62
CA LEU A 213 -0.05 11.75 2.83
C LEU A 213 -1.24 12.64 2.50
N VAL A 214 -2.15 12.14 1.67
CA VAL A 214 -3.36 12.88 1.29
C VAL A 214 -4.57 11.95 1.37
N LEU A 215 -5.56 12.35 2.15
CA LEU A 215 -6.88 11.76 2.19
C LEU A 215 -7.85 12.74 1.52
N ASN A 216 -8.63 12.28 0.54
CA ASN A 216 -9.67 13.09 -0.08
C ASN A 216 -11.01 12.38 -0.03
N ASN A 217 -12.06 13.13 0.24
CA ASN A 217 -13.44 12.71 0.07
C ASN A 217 -13.76 12.55 -1.43
N GLN A 218 -14.21 11.37 -1.82
CA GLN A 218 -14.67 11.09 -3.18
C GLN A 218 -16.20 11.14 -3.29
N GLY A 219 -16.90 11.50 -2.22
CA GLY A 219 -18.34 11.70 -2.18
C GLY A 219 -18.95 11.34 -0.83
N LYS A 220 -18.63 10.14 -0.33
CA LYS A 220 -19.27 9.53 0.85
C LYS A 220 -18.37 9.42 2.09
N LEU A 221 -17.23 10.11 2.14
CA LEU A 221 -16.33 10.05 3.31
C LEU A 221 -17.06 10.43 4.61
N LYS A 222 -17.90 11.48 4.56
CA LYS A 222 -18.69 11.89 5.72
C LYS A 222 -19.67 10.82 6.17
N GLU A 223 -20.38 10.18 5.24
CA GLU A 223 -21.32 9.09 5.55
C GLU A 223 -20.59 7.89 6.16
N LEU A 224 -19.41 7.55 5.61
CA LEU A 224 -18.55 6.51 6.16
C LEU A 224 -18.14 6.83 7.61
N PHE A 225 -17.65 8.04 7.85
CA PHE A 225 -17.24 8.48 9.19
C PHE A 225 -18.39 8.45 10.18
N VAL A 226 -19.57 8.97 9.81
CA VAL A 226 -20.76 8.96 10.68
C VAL A 226 -21.18 7.53 11.00
N SER A 227 -21.22 6.64 10.00
CA SER A 227 -21.57 5.23 10.22
C SER A 227 -20.64 4.55 11.22
N GLU A 228 -19.35 4.85 11.18
CA GLU A 228 -18.37 4.26 12.11
C GLU A 228 -18.46 4.86 13.52
N LEU A 229 -18.75 6.17 13.64
CA LEU A 229 -18.99 6.82 14.93
C LEU A 229 -20.25 6.27 15.62
N GLU A 230 -21.33 6.05 14.87
CA GLU A 230 -22.58 5.50 15.39
C GLU A 230 -22.39 4.11 15.99
N LYS A 231 -21.55 3.25 15.38
CA LYS A 231 -21.17 1.95 15.95
C LYS A 231 -20.44 2.07 17.28
N GLN A 232 -19.71 3.17 17.48
CA GLN A 232 -19.03 3.49 18.73
C GLN A 232 -19.93 4.24 19.73
N GLY A 233 -21.21 4.45 19.41
CA GLY A 233 -22.15 5.19 20.24
C GLY A 233 -21.83 6.69 20.34
N MET A 234 -21.12 7.23 19.34
CA MET A 234 -20.66 8.62 19.30
C MET A 234 -21.31 9.37 18.14
N THR A 235 -21.64 10.65 18.32
CA THR A 235 -22.06 11.52 17.21
C THR A 235 -20.88 12.27 16.61
N LEU A 236 -21.05 12.81 15.40
CA LEU A 236 -20.04 13.65 14.77
C LEU A 236 -19.67 14.87 15.64
N GLU A 237 -20.66 15.51 16.26
CA GLU A 237 -20.43 16.66 17.14
C GLU A 237 -19.63 16.26 18.39
N GLN A 238 -19.92 15.10 18.98
CA GLN A 238 -19.16 14.58 20.12
C GLN A 238 -17.71 14.29 19.76
N MET A 239 -17.46 13.72 18.56
CA MET A 239 -16.11 13.53 18.04
C MET A 239 -15.39 14.87 17.88
N GLN A 240 -16.03 15.86 17.24
CA GLN A 240 -15.44 17.19 17.02
C GLN A 240 -15.09 17.89 18.35
N MET A 241 -15.98 17.80 19.36
CA MET A 241 -15.69 18.33 20.69
C MET A 241 -14.52 17.60 21.36
N THR A 242 -14.46 16.28 21.22
CA THR A 242 -13.36 15.46 21.78
C THR A 242 -12.04 15.82 21.12
N LEU A 243 -12.02 15.95 19.79
CA LEU A 243 -10.85 16.38 19.04
C LEU A 243 -10.36 17.75 19.51
N GLN A 244 -11.26 18.74 19.63
CA GLN A 244 -10.89 20.06 20.11
C GLN A 244 -10.26 20.02 21.52
N GLN A 245 -10.83 19.22 22.43
CA GLN A 245 -10.26 19.06 23.78
C GLN A 245 -8.88 18.39 23.76
N GLN A 246 -8.68 17.38 22.90
CA GLN A 246 -7.39 16.71 22.74
C GLN A 246 -6.34 17.65 22.14
N LEU A 247 -6.70 18.44 21.12
CA LEU A 247 -5.79 19.39 20.49
C LEU A 247 -5.37 20.52 21.44
N GLN A 248 -6.22 20.92 22.39
CA GLN A 248 -5.85 21.89 23.43
C GLN A 248 -4.76 21.37 24.39
N GLN A 249 -4.66 20.05 24.55
CA GLN A 249 -3.68 19.40 25.44
C GLN A 249 -2.50 18.81 24.66
N ALA A 250 -2.61 18.69 23.35
CA ALA A 250 -1.58 18.11 22.50
C ALA A 250 -0.44 19.12 22.27
N PRO A 251 0.82 18.65 22.24
CA PRO A 251 1.96 19.48 21.85
C PRO A 251 1.97 19.64 20.32
N VAL A 252 1.03 20.42 19.79
CA VAL A 252 0.93 20.78 18.36
C VAL A 252 0.85 22.29 18.22
N THR A 253 1.28 22.82 17.08
CA THR A 253 1.13 24.24 16.78
C THR A 253 -0.34 24.61 16.54
N GLU A 254 -0.71 25.87 16.78
CA GLU A 254 -2.07 26.38 16.51
C GLU A 254 -2.52 26.14 15.06
N GLU A 255 -1.63 26.30 14.08
CA GLU A 255 -1.93 26.09 12.65
C GLU A 255 -2.32 24.63 12.34
N ILE A 256 -1.57 23.66 12.89
CA ILE A 256 -1.91 22.23 12.77
C ILE A 256 -3.22 21.93 13.49
N ALA A 257 -3.42 22.45 14.71
CA ALA A 257 -4.67 22.24 15.45
C ALA A 257 -5.88 22.77 14.68
N GLN A 258 -5.75 23.95 14.05
CA GLN A 258 -6.78 24.55 13.22
C GLN A 258 -7.07 23.69 11.98
N SER A 259 -6.03 23.24 11.27
CA SER A 259 -6.17 22.39 10.08
C SER A 259 -6.87 21.07 10.39
N LEU A 260 -6.51 20.39 11.49
CA LEU A 260 -7.18 19.17 11.93
C LEU A 260 -8.64 19.44 12.34
N THR A 261 -8.90 20.58 12.97
CA THR A 261 -10.26 20.99 13.34
C THR A 261 -11.12 21.28 12.11
N ASP A 262 -10.56 21.90 11.08
CA ASP A 262 -11.27 22.22 9.84
C ASP A 262 -11.58 20.97 9.03
N PHE A 263 -10.62 20.05 8.91
CA PHE A 263 -10.87 18.72 8.36
C PHE A 263 -11.98 17.99 9.12
N ALA A 264 -11.98 17.99 10.46
CA ALA A 264 -13.04 17.30 11.23
C ALA A 264 -14.44 17.92 11.05
N LYS A 265 -14.52 19.20 10.66
CA LYS A 265 -15.79 19.89 10.35
C LYS A 265 -16.26 19.59 8.94
N GLY A 266 -15.36 19.64 7.96
CA GLY A 266 -15.69 19.50 6.53
C GLY A 266 -15.68 18.05 6.05
N LEU A 267 -14.70 17.26 6.51
CA LEU A 267 -14.36 15.92 6.02
C LEU A 267 -14.17 15.92 4.49
N ASN A 268 -13.54 16.96 3.95
CA ASN A 268 -13.29 17.10 2.52
C ASN A 268 -11.91 16.58 2.15
N SER A 269 -10.86 17.11 2.77
CA SER A 269 -9.50 16.64 2.53
C SER A 269 -8.58 16.84 3.73
N LEU A 270 -7.60 15.96 3.87
CA LEU A 270 -6.52 16.08 4.84
C LEU A 270 -5.21 15.78 4.12
N SER A 271 -4.29 16.73 4.12
CA SER A 271 -2.93 16.55 3.63
C SER A 271 -1.93 16.76 4.77
N VAL A 272 -0.98 15.85 4.88
CA VAL A 272 0.15 15.93 5.79
C VAL A 272 1.41 15.73 4.96
N SER A 273 2.28 16.73 4.94
CA SER A 273 3.55 16.63 4.23
C SER A 273 4.71 17.05 5.13
N ALA A 274 5.84 16.37 5.00
CA ALA A 274 7.07 16.66 5.73
C ALA A 274 8.25 16.58 4.77
N LYS A 275 9.20 17.50 4.93
CA LYS A 275 10.52 17.43 4.28
C LYS A 275 11.56 17.16 5.35
N LEU A 276 12.09 15.95 5.31
CA LEU A 276 12.97 15.45 6.34
C LEU A 276 14.40 15.92 6.05
N PRO A 277 15.20 16.13 7.10
CA PRO A 277 16.52 16.71 6.96
C PRO A 277 17.45 15.79 6.16
N GLU A 278 18.07 16.35 5.12
CA GLU A 278 19.02 15.66 4.26
C GLU A 278 20.24 15.13 5.03
N GLY A 279 20.80 14.00 4.57
CA GLY A 279 22.02 13.42 5.15
C GLY A 279 21.82 12.76 6.52
N LYS A 280 20.57 12.59 6.98
CA LYS A 280 20.25 11.94 8.25
C LYS A 280 19.48 10.67 8.01
N THR A 281 19.90 9.62 8.69
CA THR A 281 19.20 8.33 8.67
C THR A 281 17.84 8.42 9.36
N MET A 282 16.95 7.49 9.04
CA MET A 282 15.66 7.31 9.75
C MET A 282 15.83 7.28 11.28
N MET A 283 16.89 6.65 11.78
CA MET A 283 17.17 6.56 13.21
C MET A 283 17.53 7.91 13.83
N GLU A 284 18.40 8.69 13.17
CA GLU A 284 18.80 10.01 13.64
C GLU A 284 17.66 11.02 13.58
N VAL A 285 16.82 10.93 12.55
CA VAL A 285 15.58 11.71 12.43
C VAL A 285 14.65 11.36 13.60
N ASN A 286 14.37 10.08 13.83
CA ASN A 286 13.47 9.64 14.90
C ASN A 286 13.97 10.06 16.29
N GLN A 287 15.28 9.96 16.56
CA GLN A 287 15.87 10.44 17.81
C GLN A 287 15.67 11.94 18.02
N GLN A 288 15.83 12.75 16.97
CA GLN A 288 15.60 14.19 17.03
C GLN A 288 14.11 14.53 17.22
N ILE A 289 13.20 13.82 16.57
CA ILE A 289 11.76 13.96 16.82
C ILE A 289 11.44 13.70 18.29
N MET A 290 11.98 12.63 18.88
CA MET A 290 11.79 12.33 20.30
C MET A 290 12.33 13.42 21.23
N MET A 291 13.48 14.03 20.90
CA MET A 291 14.03 15.16 21.66
C MET A 291 13.16 16.43 21.55
N LEU A 292 12.43 16.59 20.44
CA LEU A 292 11.57 17.75 20.15
C LEU A 292 10.09 17.52 20.49
N ALA A 293 9.70 16.37 21.04
CA ALA A 293 8.29 16.01 21.27
C ALA A 293 7.49 16.98 22.15
N GLY A 294 8.15 17.81 22.97
CA GLY A 294 7.54 18.87 23.77
C GLY A 294 7.71 20.29 23.20
N GLN A 295 8.22 20.42 21.98
CA GLN A 295 8.56 21.69 21.32
C GLN A 295 7.93 21.70 19.92
N PRO A 296 6.60 21.87 19.82
CA PRO A 296 5.88 21.72 18.55
C PRO A 296 6.39 22.62 17.44
N GLU A 297 6.72 23.88 17.73
CA GLU A 297 7.21 24.83 16.73
C GLU A 297 8.58 24.42 16.17
N GLU A 298 9.46 23.90 17.03
CA GLU A 298 10.79 23.44 16.61
C GLU A 298 10.70 22.10 15.87
N LEU A 299 9.77 21.22 16.28
CA LEU A 299 9.48 19.99 15.56
C LEU A 299 8.98 20.28 14.14
N VAL A 300 8.02 21.20 14.00
CA VAL A 300 7.48 21.62 12.70
C VAL A 300 8.59 22.16 11.80
N LYS A 301 9.47 23.02 12.31
CA LYS A 301 10.62 23.53 11.53
C LYS A 301 11.60 22.44 11.16
N PHE A 302 11.89 21.52 12.08
CA PHE A 302 12.88 20.46 11.89
C PHE A 302 12.52 19.52 10.73
N ILE A 303 11.26 19.13 10.61
CA ILE A 303 10.78 18.25 9.53
C ILE A 303 9.99 18.99 8.45
N ASN A 304 9.98 20.32 8.48
CA ASN A 304 9.17 21.18 7.62
C ASN A 304 7.73 20.64 7.45
N LEU A 305 7.05 20.39 8.57
CA LEU A 305 5.72 19.78 8.60
C LEU A 305 4.66 20.78 8.12
N GLU A 306 3.91 20.42 7.10
CA GLU A 306 2.69 21.11 6.69
C GLU A 306 1.50 20.16 6.87
N VAL A 307 0.47 20.64 7.57
CA VAL A 307 -0.82 19.96 7.68
C VAL A 307 -1.88 20.91 7.12
N LYS A 308 -2.71 20.41 6.20
CA LYS A 308 -3.82 21.17 5.60
C LYS A 308 -5.07 20.32 5.70
N GLY A 309 -6.14 20.91 6.22
CA GLY A 309 -7.41 20.23 6.39
C GLY A 309 -8.58 21.12 5.98
N GLU A 310 -9.53 20.53 5.25
CA GLU A 310 -10.72 21.20 4.68
C GLU A 310 -12.00 20.40 4.92
#